data_AF-A0A7W6CI94-F1
#
_entry.id   AF-A0A7W6CI94-F1
#
_cell.length_a   1.000
_cell.length_b   1.000
_cell.length_c   1.000
_cell.angle_alpha   90.00
_cell.angle_beta   90.00
_cell.angle_gamma   90.00
#
_symmetry.space_group_name_H-M   'P 1'
#
loop_
_entity.id
_entity.type
_entity.pdbx_description
1 polymer ?
#
loop_
_entity_poly.entity_id
_entity_poly.type
_entity_poly.pdbx_seq_one_letter_code
_entity_poly.pdbx_strand_id
1 'polypeptide(L)' 'MFLDTRDPWPPPDPWSPPPRRDPNRRREGLVMSLVGINLLLLFIAPIAGITFFDIALALWHRF' A
#
# COMPACT_ATOMS: atom_id res chain seq x y z
N MET A 1 -29.98 46.64 -6.23
CA MET A 1 -30.80 45.65 -6.98
C MET A 1 -31.61 44.87 -5.98
N PHE A 2 -32.94 44.82 -6.15
CA PHE A 2 -33.81 43.93 -5.38
C PHE A 2 -33.59 42.50 -5.90
N LEU A 3 -33.27 41.55 -5.03
CA LEU A 3 -33.18 40.13 -5.37
C LEU A 3 -34.61 39.63 -5.60
N ASP A 4 -34.96 39.35 -6.85
CA ASP A 4 -36.24 38.75 -7.21
C ASP A 4 -36.27 37.32 -6.63
N THR A 5 -36.93 37.13 -5.49
CA THR A 5 -37.02 35.85 -4.77
C THR A 5 -37.90 34.82 -5.50
N ARG A 6 -38.27 35.10 -6.75
CA ARG A 6 -39.13 34.26 -7.59
C ARG A 6 -38.36 33.24 -8.41
N ASP A 7 -37.03 33.31 -8.45
CA ASP A 7 -36.21 32.26 -9.04
C ASP A 7 -35.72 31.32 -7.93
N PRO A 8 -36.45 30.22 -7.64
CA PRO A 8 -35.93 29.19 -6.76
C PRO A 8 -34.67 28.64 -7.41
N TRP A 9 -33.52 28.89 -6.78
CA TRP A 9 -32.25 28.30 -7.20
C TRP A 9 -32.45 26.78 -7.36
N PRO A 10 -32.05 26.18 -8.51
CA PRO A 10 -32.23 24.76 -8.69
C PRO A 10 -31.54 24.01 -7.55
N PRO A 11 -32.17 22.98 -6.97
CA PRO A 11 -31.56 22.21 -5.90
C PRO A 11 -30.20 21.71 -6.37
N PRO A 12 -29.17 21.73 -5.50
CA PRO A 12 -27.86 21.23 -5.87
C PRO A 12 -27.97 19.76 -6.32
N ASP A 13 -27.21 19.40 -7.34
CA ASP A 13 -27.19 18.02 -7.86
C ASP A 13 -26.94 17.03 -6.70
N PRO A 14 -27.69 15.92 -6.64
CA PRO A 14 -27.45 14.88 -5.65
C PRO A 14 -25.99 14.42 -5.72
N TRP A 15 -25.31 14.39 -4.57
CA TRP A 15 -23.97 13.81 -4.49
C TRP A 15 -24.00 12.37 -5.01
N SER A 16 -23.16 12.07 -6.00
CA SER A 16 -22.94 10.71 -6.48
C SER A 16 -21.61 10.18 -5.93
N PRO A 17 -21.59 9.00 -5.29
CA PRO A 17 -20.33 8.39 -4.90
C PRO A 17 -19.51 8.08 -6.16
N PRO A 18 -18.18 8.29 -6.12
CA PRO A 18 -17.33 7.88 -7.22
C PRO A 18 -17.49 6.37 -7.46
N PRO A 19 -17.46 5.91 -8.73
CA PRO A 19 -17.58 4.49 -9.04
C PRO A 19 -16.51 3.71 -8.28
N ARG A 20 -16.94 2.67 -7.56
CA ARG A 20 -16.03 1.76 -6.88
C ARG A 20 -15.11 1.18 -7.94
N ARG A 21 -13.81 1.47 -7.85
CA ARG A 21 -12.80 0.80 -8.66
C ARG A 21 -12.86 -0.68 -8.27
N ASP A 22 -13.41 -1.50 -9.16
CA ASP A 22 -13.38 -2.94 -8.97
C ASP A 22 -11.93 -3.37 -8.71
N PRO A 23 -11.69 -4.23 -7.71
CA PRO A 23 -10.36 -4.76 -7.47
C PRO A 23 -9.95 -5.51 -8.74
N ASN A 24 -9.02 -4.91 -9.47
CA ASN A 24 -8.46 -5.51 -10.66
C ASN A 24 -7.81 -6.84 -10.22
N ARG A 25 -8.40 -7.98 -10.57
CA ARG A 25 -7.93 -9.34 -10.16
C ARG A 25 -6.42 -9.54 -10.38
N ARG A 26 -5.83 -8.83 -11.34
CA ARG A 26 -4.38 -8.85 -11.59
C ARG A 26 -3.55 -8.19 -10.48
N ARG A 27 -4.09 -7.18 -9.79
CA ARG A 27 -3.46 -6.51 -8.64
C ARG A 27 -3.55 -7.35 -7.37
N GLU A 28 -4.59 -8.16 -7.20
CA GLU A 28 -4.75 -9.05 -6.05
C GLU A 28 -3.60 -10.07 -5.98
N GLY A 29 -3.26 -10.70 -7.10
CA GLY A 29 -2.14 -11.65 -7.17
C GLY A 29 -0.79 -11.02 -6.82
N LEU A 30 -0.55 -9.77 -7.24
CA LEU A 30 0.69 -9.06 -6.94
C LEU A 30 0.81 -8.70 -5.46
N VAL A 31 -0.29 -8.24 -4.83
CA VAL A 31 -0.33 -7.97 -3.39
C VAL A 31 -0.13 -9.26 -2.60
N MET A 32 -0.80 -10.35 -2.98
CA MET A 32 -0.65 -11.66 -2.33
C MET A 32 0.80 -12.17 -2.42
N SER A 33 1.42 -12.01 -3.58
CA SER A 33 2.83 -12.38 -3.80
C SER A 33 3.78 -11.55 -2.94
N LEU A 34 3.57 -10.23 -2.84
CA LEU A 34 4.35 -9.34 -1.98
C LEU A 34 4.28 -9.75 -0.50
N VAL A 35 3.07 -10.05 0.00
CA VAL A 35 2.87 -10.52 1.38
C VAL A 35 3.58 -11.86 1.60
N GLY A 36 3.43 -12.81 0.67
CA GLY A 36 4.09 -14.11 0.75
C GLY A 36 5.62 -14.02 0.74
N ILE A 37 6.19 -13.18 -0.13
CA ILE A 37 7.64 -12.94 -0.18
C ILE A 37 8.12 -12.29 1.12
N ASN A 38 7.38 -11.31 1.67
CA ASN A 38 7.75 -10.66 2.91
C ASN A 38 7.78 -11.63 4.10
N LEU A 39 6.78 -12.50 4.20
CA LEU A 39 6.75 -13.57 5.20
C LEU A 39 7.91 -14.55 5.02
N LEU A 40 8.22 -14.94 3.77
CA LEU A 40 9.37 -15.81 3.49
C LEU A 40 10.69 -15.14 3.89
N LEU A 41 10.85 -13.86 3.55
CA LEU A 41 12.00 -13.06 3.96
C LEU A 41 12.09 -12.91 5.47
N LEU A 42 10.98 -12.91 6.20
CA LEU A 42 10.98 -12.92 7.67
C LEU A 42 11.62 -14.19 8.26
N PHE A 43 11.52 -15.33 7.56
CA PHE A 43 12.20 -16.57 7.96
C PHE A 43 13.64 -16.63 7.47
N ILE A 44 13.90 -16.13 6.26
CA ILE A 44 15.24 -16.09 5.67
C ILE A 44 16.12 -15.06 6.37
N ALA A 45 15.60 -13.90 6.77
CA ALA A 45 16.37 -12.83 7.41
C ALA A 45 17.06 -13.25 8.71
N PRO A 46 16.45 -14.02 9.64
CA PRO A 46 17.16 -14.59 10.78
C PRO A 46 18.23 -15.60 10.36
N ILE A 47 17.96 -16.44 9.36
CA ILE A 47 18.92 -17.43 8.83
C ILE A 47 20.13 -16.72 8.20
N ALA A 48 19.86 -15.71 7.36
CA ALA A 48 20.85 -14.86 6.73
C ALA A 48 21.56 -13.97 7.74
N GLY A 49 20.88 -13.57 8.81
CA GLY A 49 21.43 -12.78 9.90
C GLY A 49 22.61 -13.47 10.54
N ILE A 50 22.49 -14.77 10.86
CA ILE A 50 23.59 -15.58 11.40
C ILE A 50 24.79 -15.54 10.43
N THR A 51 24.56 -15.76 9.14
CA THR A 51 25.63 -15.71 8.13
C THR A 51 26.27 -14.32 8.01
N PHE A 52 25.47 -13.26 8.14
CA PHE A 52 25.95 -11.88 8.10
C PHE A 52 26.78 -11.53 9.35
N PHE A 53 26.38 -12.00 10.53
CA PHE A 53 27.14 -11.88 11.76
C PHE A 53 28.45 -12.67 11.69
N ASP A 54 28.44 -13.88 11.15
CA ASP A 54 29.64 -14.68 10.94
C ASP A 54 30.63 -13.96 10.02
N ILE A 55 30.14 -13.41 8.90
CA ILE A 55 30.98 -12.64 7.97
C ILE A 55 31.50 -11.36 8.65
N ALA A 56 30.66 -10.63 9.37
CA ALA A 56 31.06 -9.40 10.05
C ALA A 56 32.09 -9.65 11.17
N LEU A 57 31.91 -10.70 11.98
CA LEU A 57 32.86 -11.12 13.01
C LEU A 57 34.18 -11.61 12.39
N ALA A 58 34.11 -12.39 11.31
CA ALA A 58 35.28 -12.84 10.59
C ALA A 58 36.08 -11.65 10.02
N LEU A 59 35.39 -10.62 9.51
CA LEU A 59 36.04 -9.40 9.02
C LEU A 59 36.63 -8.57 10.16
N TRP A 60 35.94 -8.46 11.30
CA TRP A 60 36.40 -7.71 12.47
C TRP A 60 37.66 -8.32 13.11
N HIS A 61 37.73 -9.66 13.21
CA HIS A 61 38.92 -10.34 13.72
C HIS A 61 40.10 -10.36 12.73
N ARG A 62 39.85 -10.03 11.45
CA ARG A 62 40.87 -10.01 10.39
C ARG A 62 41.66 -8.70 10.35
N PHE A 63 41.11 -7.61 10.91
CA PHE A 63 41.77 -6.32 11.10
C PHE A 63 42.39 -6.20 12.49
#